data_AF-A0A085JHQ6-F1
#
_entry.id   AF-A0A085JHQ6-F1
#
_cell.length_a   1.000
_cell.length_b   1.000
_cell.length_c   1.000
_cell.angle_alpha   90.00
_cell.angle_beta   90.00
_cell.angle_gamma   90.00
#
_symmetry.space_group_name_H-M   'P 1'
#
loop_
_entity.id
_entity.type
_entity.pdbx_description
1 polymer ?
#
loop_
_entity_poly.entity_id
_entity_poly.type
_entity_poly.pdbx_seq_one_letter_code
_entity_poly.pdbx_strand_id
1 'polypeptide(L)'
;MSDDGYVPLAQQFADDEWEEVLTRWVKQAEPRALSLWLLGRLRRCEPPASAPLLDDMQRWVAVPDEKLRWQIFHQAETLGFDTPAGALALSLFWSQGSMSPEGLEAVYPEPHLSTGMLRCALLMLATRNADNPADGTRHLLMQWAQEKA
;
A
#
# COMPACT_ATOMS: atom_id res chain seq x y z
N MET A 1 -14.77 -14.80 29.29
CA MET A 1 -14.38 -13.51 28.67
C MET A 1 -12.90 -13.63 28.44
N SER A 2 -12.53 -14.12 27.26
CA SER A 2 -11.14 -14.36 26.90
C SER A 2 -10.60 -13.10 26.24
N ASP A 3 -9.58 -12.56 26.86
CA ASP A 3 -8.72 -11.48 26.38
C ASP A 3 -7.92 -12.03 25.20
N ASP A 4 -8.39 -11.79 23.96
CA ASP A 4 -7.64 -12.13 22.74
C ASP A 4 -6.48 -11.14 22.65
N GLY A 5 -5.34 -11.55 23.21
CA GLY A 5 -4.11 -10.80 23.27
C GLY A 5 -3.65 -10.31 21.90
N TYR A 6 -3.94 -9.04 21.61
CA TYR A 6 -3.22 -8.26 20.62
C TYR A 6 -1.82 -7.98 21.16
N VAL A 7 -0.90 -8.93 20.99
CA VAL A 7 0.52 -8.60 21.09
C VAL A 7 0.91 -7.92 19.77
N PRO A 8 1.39 -6.66 19.77
CA PRO A 8 1.72 -5.98 18.53
C PRO A 8 2.79 -6.78 17.78
N LEU A 9 2.54 -7.12 16.51
CA LEU A 9 3.50 -7.81 15.63
C LEU A 9 4.90 -7.17 15.68
N ALA A 10 5.00 -5.87 15.97
CA ALA A 10 6.25 -5.14 16.15
C ALA A 10 7.19 -5.68 17.25
N GLN A 11 6.68 -6.42 18.25
CA GLN A 11 7.45 -6.79 19.44
C GLN A 11 8.07 -8.20 19.40
N GLN A 12 7.85 -8.98 18.33
CA GLN A 12 7.99 -10.45 18.39
C GLN A 12 8.70 -11.12 17.19
N PHE A 13 9.48 -10.43 16.36
CA PHE A 13 10.18 -11.11 15.26
C PHE A 13 11.68 -10.81 15.22
N ALA A 14 12.45 -11.85 14.89
CA ALA A 14 13.89 -11.77 14.68
C ALA A 14 14.21 -11.02 13.39
N ASP A 15 15.42 -10.47 13.27
CA ASP A 15 15.80 -9.58 12.16
C ASP A 15 15.78 -10.27 10.78
N ASP A 16 15.69 -11.59 10.70
CA ASP A 16 15.54 -12.39 9.48
C ASP A 16 14.07 -12.69 9.11
N GLU A 17 13.11 -12.43 10.00
CA GLU A 17 11.69 -12.76 9.83
C GLU A 17 10.85 -11.61 9.26
N TRP A 18 11.44 -10.44 9.01
CA TRP A 18 10.73 -9.23 8.59
C TRP A 18 9.90 -9.41 7.31
N GLU A 19 10.34 -10.25 6.38
CA GLU A 19 9.61 -10.53 5.13
C GLU A 19 8.29 -11.25 5.38
N GLU A 20 8.30 -12.24 6.27
CA GLU A 20 7.11 -13.00 6.65
C GLU A 20 6.18 -12.10 7.46
N VAL A 21 6.73 -11.24 8.31
CA VAL A 21 5.95 -10.25 9.06
C VAL A 21 5.25 -9.26 8.14
N LEU A 22 5.93 -8.68 7.15
CA LEU A 22 5.29 -7.83 6.13
C LEU A 22 4.18 -8.58 5.40
N THR A 23 4.44 -9.84 5.01
CA THR A 23 3.48 -10.68 4.30
C THR A 23 2.23 -10.93 5.14
N ARG A 24 2.40 -11.30 6.41
CA ARG A 24 1.29 -11.50 7.35
C ARG A 24 0.53 -10.21 7.61
N TRP A 25 1.23 -9.10 7.81
CA TRP A 25 0.61 -7.80 8.04
C TRP A 25 -0.33 -7.42 6.88
N VAL A 26 0.14 -7.46 5.64
CA VAL A 26 -0.69 -7.08 4.48
C VAL A 26 -1.87 -8.06 4.30
N LYS A 27 -1.69 -9.35 4.60
CA LYS A 27 -2.79 -10.34 4.55
C LYS A 27 -3.85 -10.13 5.63
N GLN A 28 -3.47 -9.61 6.79
CA GLN A 28 -4.36 -9.42 7.94
C GLN A 28 -5.02 -8.03 7.96
N ALA A 29 -4.36 -7.03 7.38
CA ALA A 29 -4.91 -5.69 7.29
C ALA A 29 -6.09 -5.64 6.32
N GLU A 30 -7.13 -4.88 6.67
CA GLU A 30 -8.19 -4.55 5.72
C GLU A 30 -7.59 -3.68 4.58
N PRO A 31 -7.70 -4.08 3.30
CA PRO A 31 -6.98 -3.44 2.20
C PRO A 31 -7.23 -1.94 2.03
N ARG A 32 -8.49 -1.49 2.21
CA ARG A 32 -8.84 -0.08 2.09
C ARG A 32 -8.21 0.74 3.23
N ALA A 33 -8.26 0.24 4.46
CA ALA A 33 -7.64 0.88 5.59
C ALA A 33 -6.12 0.99 5.44
N LEU A 34 -5.47 -0.08 4.97
CA LEU A 34 -4.03 -0.05 4.72
C LEU A 34 -3.68 0.95 3.62
N SER A 35 -4.47 1.01 2.55
CA SER A 35 -4.27 1.96 1.45
C SER A 35 -4.43 3.41 1.91
N LEU A 36 -5.46 3.72 2.72
CA LEU A 36 -5.69 5.05 3.28
C LEU A 36 -4.56 5.49 4.22
N TRP A 37 -4.08 4.59 5.06
CA TRP A 37 -2.93 4.86 5.92
C TRP A 37 -1.68 5.13 5.10
N LEU A 38 -1.37 4.27 4.11
CA LEU A 38 -0.24 4.48 3.20
C LEU A 38 -0.36 5.82 2.47
N LEU A 39 -1.54 6.21 1.96
CA LEU A 39 -1.76 7.52 1.37
C LEU A 39 -1.40 8.67 2.33
N GLY A 40 -1.85 8.58 3.59
CA GLY A 40 -1.51 9.55 4.63
C GLY A 40 0.00 9.60 4.92
N ARG A 41 0.69 8.45 4.90
CA ARG A 41 2.14 8.36 5.07
C ARG A 41 2.90 8.97 3.92
N LEU A 42 2.55 8.60 2.69
CA LEU A 42 3.21 9.05 1.48
C LEU A 42 3.09 10.56 1.30
N ARG A 43 1.94 11.16 1.63
CA ARG A 43 1.80 12.63 1.63
C ARG A 43 2.81 13.35 2.53
N ARG A 44 3.33 12.69 3.57
CA ARG A 44 4.31 13.28 4.50
C ARG A 44 5.76 13.06 4.07
N CYS A 45 6.05 12.05 3.25
CA CYS A 45 7.42 11.64 2.95
C CYS A 45 7.79 11.56 1.45
N GLU A 46 6.81 11.63 0.55
CA GLU A 46 7.04 11.71 -0.89
C GLU A 46 7.34 13.15 -1.33
N PRO A 47 8.11 13.33 -2.42
CA PRO A 47 8.37 14.65 -2.97
C PRO A 47 7.07 15.31 -3.48
N PRO A 48 7.04 16.65 -3.61
CA PRO A 48 5.88 17.38 -4.11
C PRO A 48 5.38 16.93 -5.49
N ALA A 49 6.27 16.35 -6.32
CA ALA A 49 5.91 15.80 -7.62
C ALA A 49 4.89 14.65 -7.54
N SER A 50 4.84 13.91 -6.42
CA SER A 50 3.88 12.82 -6.19
C SER A 50 2.50 13.32 -5.72
N ALA A 51 2.36 14.61 -5.36
CA ALA A 51 1.13 15.13 -4.75
C ALA A 51 -0.13 14.97 -5.63
N PRO A 52 -0.10 15.27 -6.95
CA PRO A 52 -1.27 15.08 -7.81
C PRO A 52 -1.77 13.63 -7.83
N LEU A 53 -0.85 12.67 -7.93
CA LEU A 53 -1.16 11.25 -7.90
C LEU A 53 -1.84 10.86 -6.58
N LEU A 54 -1.26 11.27 -5.44
CA LEU A 54 -1.80 10.96 -4.12
C LEU A 54 -3.20 11.59 -3.88
N ASP A 55 -3.45 12.77 -4.44
CA ASP A 55 -4.74 13.44 -4.36
C ASP A 55 -5.81 12.75 -5.20
N ASP A 56 -5.48 12.31 -6.41
CA ASP A 56 -6.40 11.55 -7.25
C ASP A 56 -6.72 10.19 -6.64
N MET A 57 -5.73 9.50 -6.06
CA MET A 57 -5.96 8.27 -5.31
C MET A 57 -6.89 8.49 -4.11
N GLN A 58 -6.70 9.57 -3.35
CA GLN A 58 -7.57 9.92 -2.24
C GLN A 58 -9.02 10.16 -2.71
N ARG A 59 -9.20 10.88 -3.83
CA ARG A 59 -10.50 11.14 -4.44
C ARG A 59 -11.16 9.84 -4.89
N TRP A 60 -10.41 8.96 -5.52
CA TRP A 60 -10.92 7.66 -5.98
C TRP A 60 -11.35 6.77 -4.82
N VAL A 61 -10.58 6.71 -3.72
CA VAL A 61 -10.97 5.92 -2.54
C VAL A 61 -12.24 6.47 -1.87
N ALA A 62 -12.51 7.77 -1.98
CA ALA A 62 -13.73 8.38 -1.47
C ALA A 62 -14.94 8.10 -2.38
N VAL A 63 -14.76 8.28 -3.69
CA VAL A 63 -15.78 8.06 -4.72
C VAL A 63 -15.13 7.35 -5.91
N PRO A 64 -15.23 6.01 -6.01
CA PRO A 64 -14.62 5.26 -7.10
C PRO A 64 -15.17 5.67 -8.46
N ASP A 65 -14.26 5.96 -9.38
CA ASP A 65 -14.56 6.35 -10.76
C ASP A 65 -13.57 5.65 -11.70
N GLU A 66 -14.07 5.06 -12.79
CA GLU A 66 -13.25 4.24 -13.68
C GLU A 66 -12.25 5.08 -14.49
N LYS A 67 -12.68 6.27 -14.94
CA LYS A 67 -11.80 7.18 -15.68
C LYS A 67 -10.66 7.68 -14.78
N LEU A 68 -10.96 8.03 -13.55
CA LEU A 68 -9.97 8.43 -12.54
C LEU A 68 -9.02 7.26 -12.20
N ARG A 69 -9.53 6.02 -12.13
CA ARG A 69 -8.71 4.82 -11.91
C ARG A 69 -7.61 4.66 -12.98
N TRP A 70 -7.98 4.84 -14.25
CA TRP A 70 -7.02 4.81 -15.36
C TRP A 70 -6.09 6.03 -15.38
N GLN A 71 -6.58 7.22 -15.02
CA GLN A 71 -5.73 8.41 -14.88
C GLN A 71 -4.64 8.22 -13.81
N ILE A 72 -5.00 7.62 -12.66
CA ILE A 72 -4.06 7.25 -11.60
C ILE A 72 -3.01 6.27 -12.13
N PHE A 73 -3.42 5.25 -12.89
CA PHE A 73 -2.50 4.28 -13.50
C PHE A 73 -1.46 4.96 -14.40
N HIS A 74 -1.87 5.84 -15.32
CA HIS A 74 -0.94 6.52 -16.23
C HIS A 74 -0.02 7.53 -15.52
N GLN A 75 -0.53 8.20 -14.47
CA GLN A 75 0.31 9.06 -13.63
C GLN A 75 1.38 8.23 -12.90
N ALA A 76 1.00 7.08 -12.35
CA ALA A 76 1.91 6.16 -11.69
C ALA A 76 2.93 5.54 -12.64
N GLU A 77 2.53 5.20 -13.86
CA GLU A 77 3.44 4.74 -14.92
C GLU A 77 4.50 5.80 -15.26
N THR A 78 4.10 7.07 -15.32
CA THR A 78 5.02 8.20 -15.55
C THR A 78 5.96 8.44 -14.36
N LEU A 79 5.45 8.29 -13.13
CA LEU A 79 6.22 8.47 -11.90
C LEU A 79 7.21 7.30 -11.66
N GLY A 80 6.83 6.09 -12.08
CA GLY A 80 7.56 4.84 -11.84
C GLY A 80 6.90 3.97 -10.78
N PHE A 81 6.66 2.69 -11.11
CA PHE A 81 6.10 1.69 -10.19
C PHE A 81 7.09 1.20 -9.12
N ASP A 82 8.37 1.56 -9.26
CA ASP A 82 9.44 1.38 -8.28
C ASP A 82 9.50 2.50 -7.23
N THR A 83 8.54 3.43 -7.25
CA THR A 83 8.30 4.38 -6.17
C THR A 83 7.19 3.87 -5.25
N PRO A 84 7.18 4.18 -3.94
CA PRO A 84 6.08 3.81 -3.07
C PRO A 84 4.72 4.35 -3.51
N ALA A 85 4.67 5.57 -4.06
CA ALA A 85 3.45 6.15 -4.60
C ALA A 85 2.97 5.41 -5.86
N GLY A 86 3.88 5.11 -6.79
CA GLY A 86 3.56 4.32 -7.99
C GLY A 86 3.11 2.90 -7.65
N ALA A 87 3.75 2.25 -6.68
CA ALA A 87 3.34 0.92 -6.20
C ALA A 87 1.94 0.92 -5.57
N LEU A 88 1.64 1.91 -4.72
CA LEU A 88 0.31 2.03 -4.12
C LEU A 88 -0.75 2.32 -5.19
N ALA A 89 -0.44 3.15 -6.18
CA ALA A 89 -1.33 3.45 -7.30
C ALA A 89 -1.61 2.21 -8.17
N LEU A 90 -0.60 1.38 -8.42
CA LEU A 90 -0.76 0.13 -9.15
C LEU A 90 -1.58 -0.90 -8.35
N SER A 91 -1.37 -0.96 -7.03
CA SER A 91 -2.23 -1.74 -6.14
C SER A 91 -3.70 -1.28 -6.23
N LEU A 92 -3.95 0.03 -6.21
CA LEU A 92 -5.29 0.61 -6.35
C LEU A 92 -5.90 0.23 -7.70
N PHE A 93 -5.15 0.37 -8.78
CA PHE A 93 -5.60 -0.02 -10.12
C PHE A 93 -6.01 -1.50 -10.18
N TRP A 94 -5.21 -2.41 -9.61
CA TRP A 94 -5.53 -3.84 -9.56
C TRP A 94 -6.52 -4.26 -8.48
N SER A 95 -6.99 -3.34 -7.63
CA SER A 95 -7.94 -3.70 -6.56
C SER A 95 -9.34 -4.02 -7.09
N GLN A 96 -9.68 -3.48 -8.26
CA GLN A 96 -10.98 -3.68 -8.91
C GLN A 96 -10.96 -3.21 -10.37
N GLY A 97 -12.01 -3.57 -11.10
CA GLY A 97 -12.19 -3.16 -12.49
C GLY A 97 -11.33 -3.97 -13.44
N SER A 98 -11.48 -3.68 -14.74
CA SER A 98 -10.74 -4.38 -15.77
C SER A 98 -9.36 -3.76 -16.00
N MET A 99 -8.38 -4.61 -16.33
CA MET A 99 -7.07 -4.20 -16.85
C MET A 99 -7.09 -3.91 -18.35
N SER A 100 -8.19 -4.21 -19.05
CA SER A 100 -8.35 -3.83 -20.46
C SER A 100 -9.01 -2.45 -20.55
N PRO A 101 -8.57 -1.58 -21.47
CA PRO A 101 -9.28 -0.35 -21.80
C PRO A 101 -10.76 -0.57 -22.16
N GLU A 102 -11.55 0.49 -22.02
CA GLU A 102 -12.95 0.50 -22.42
C GLU A 102 -13.11 0.08 -23.90
N GLY A 103 -14.10 -0.75 -24.17
CA GLY A 103 -14.39 -1.27 -25.52
C GLY A 103 -13.61 -2.53 -25.91
N LEU A 104 -12.69 -3.01 -25.07
CA LEU A 104 -12.03 -4.31 -25.24
C LEU A 104 -12.63 -5.38 -24.32
N GLU A 105 -12.27 -6.64 -24.57
CA GLU A 105 -12.65 -7.76 -23.72
C GLU A 105 -12.07 -7.61 -22.31
N ALA A 106 -12.93 -7.68 -21.31
CA ALA A 106 -12.57 -7.45 -19.91
C ALA A 106 -11.58 -8.51 -19.41
N VAL A 107 -10.37 -8.06 -19.04
CA VAL A 107 -9.38 -8.84 -18.32
C VAL A 107 -9.34 -8.39 -16.86
N TYR A 108 -9.36 -9.31 -15.90
CA TYR A 108 -9.31 -8.97 -14.46
C TYR A 108 -7.96 -9.31 -13.85
N PRO A 109 -7.47 -8.53 -12.88
CA PRO A 109 -6.22 -8.82 -12.20
C PRO A 109 -6.34 -10.10 -11.37
N GLU A 110 -5.25 -10.86 -11.30
CA GLU A 110 -5.17 -11.98 -10.36
C GLU A 110 -5.34 -11.48 -8.91
N PRO A 111 -6.07 -12.21 -8.04
CA PRO A 111 -6.46 -11.70 -6.72
C PRO A 111 -5.32 -11.26 -5.80
N HIS A 112 -4.11 -11.79 -6.02
CA HIS A 112 -2.94 -11.51 -5.19
C HIS A 112 -2.14 -10.27 -5.63
N LEU A 113 -2.41 -9.69 -6.81
CA LEU A 113 -1.59 -8.60 -7.38
C LEU A 113 -1.72 -7.30 -6.57
N SER A 114 -2.94 -6.90 -6.22
CA SER A 114 -3.17 -5.67 -5.45
C SER A 114 -2.49 -5.73 -4.08
N THR A 115 -2.66 -6.83 -3.36
CA THR A 115 -2.01 -7.13 -2.07
C THR A 115 -0.49 -7.20 -2.21
N GLY A 116 0.02 -7.81 -3.29
CA GLY A 116 1.44 -7.86 -3.60
C GLY A 116 2.06 -6.47 -3.72
N MET A 117 1.39 -5.55 -4.41
CA MET A 117 1.88 -4.19 -4.57
C MET A 117 1.76 -3.33 -3.30
N LEU A 118 0.77 -3.59 -2.42
CA LEU A 118 0.75 -3.01 -1.07
C LEU A 118 2.00 -3.42 -0.27
N ARG A 119 2.37 -4.70 -0.34
CA ARG A 119 3.60 -5.20 0.29
C ARG A 119 4.84 -4.51 -0.28
N CYS A 120 4.91 -4.32 -1.61
CA CYS A 120 6.01 -3.59 -2.24
C CYS A 120 6.10 -2.13 -1.74
N ALA A 121 4.97 -1.41 -1.67
CA ALA A 121 4.93 -0.04 -1.15
C ALA A 121 5.45 0.04 0.29
N LEU A 122 5.03 -0.91 1.15
CA LEU A 122 5.51 -1.01 2.53
C LEU A 122 7.01 -1.32 2.61
N LEU A 123 7.49 -2.28 1.81
CA LEU A 123 8.90 -2.65 1.78
C LEU A 123 9.77 -1.45 1.40
N MET A 124 9.40 -0.73 0.34
CA MET A 124 10.13 0.46 -0.09
C MET A 124 10.11 1.59 0.94
N LEU A 125 9.02 1.71 1.72
CA LEU A 125 8.99 2.64 2.85
C LEU A 125 9.86 2.18 4.01
N ALA A 126 9.88 0.87 4.31
CA ALA A 126 10.66 0.29 5.39
C ALA A 126 12.16 0.51 5.16
N THR A 127 12.63 0.38 3.92
CA THR A 127 14.05 0.48 3.59
C THR A 127 14.54 1.91 3.36
N ARG A 128 13.65 2.91 3.30
CA ARG A 128 14.02 4.30 2.94
C ARG A 128 14.90 5.00 3.97
N ASN A 129 14.68 4.78 5.26
CA ASN A 129 15.32 5.53 6.36
C ASN A 129 15.74 4.63 7.54
N ALA A 130 15.99 3.35 7.29
CA ALA A 130 16.42 2.40 8.33
C ALA A 130 17.71 1.72 7.89
N ASP A 131 18.56 1.40 8.87
CA ASP A 131 19.83 0.70 8.61
C ASP A 131 19.59 -0.73 8.09
N ASN A 132 18.41 -1.30 8.36
CA ASN A 132 17.97 -2.59 7.84
C ASN A 132 16.44 -2.66 7.66
N PRO A 133 15.92 -3.60 6.84
CA PRO A 133 14.49 -3.76 6.60
C PRO A 133 13.67 -4.17 7.83
N ALA A 134 14.27 -4.84 8.82
CA ALA A 134 13.57 -5.28 10.02
C ALA A 134 13.18 -4.10 10.91
N ASP A 135 14.10 -3.16 11.15
CA ASP A 135 13.84 -1.92 11.89
C ASP A 135 12.81 -1.05 11.20
N GLY A 136 12.93 -0.90 9.88
CA GLY A 136 11.96 -0.19 9.05
C GLY A 136 10.55 -0.79 9.17
N THR A 137 10.46 -2.11 9.06
CA THR A 137 9.20 -2.85 9.19
C THR A 137 8.59 -2.66 10.59
N ARG A 138 9.41 -2.75 11.64
CA ARG A 138 8.99 -2.54 13.03
C ARG A 138 8.43 -1.13 13.25
N HIS A 139 9.13 -0.11 12.76
CA HIS A 139 8.69 1.28 12.85
C HIS A 139 7.34 1.52 12.15
N LEU A 140 7.18 0.99 10.92
CA LEU A 140 5.93 1.11 10.18
C LEU A 140 4.77 0.41 10.90
N LEU A 141 4.99 -0.79 11.45
CA LEU A 141 4.00 -1.52 12.23
C LEU A 141 3.58 -0.77 13.49
N MET A 142 4.53 -0.20 14.24
CA MET A 142 4.21 0.62 15.41
C MET A 142 3.35 1.82 15.05
N GLN A 143 3.67 2.50 13.94
CA GLN A 143 2.91 3.64 13.44
C GLN A 143 1.50 3.23 12.98
N TRP A 144 1.35 2.08 12.33
CA TRP A 144 0.05 1.53 11.95
C TRP A 144 -0.81 1.18 13.18
N ALA A 145 -0.22 0.55 14.21
CA ALA A 145 -0.93 0.20 15.43
C ALA A 145 -1.41 1.44 16.21
N GLN A 146 -0.60 2.51 16.26
CA GLN A 146 -0.95 3.77 16.93
C GLN A 146 -2.13 4.51 16.27
N GLU A 147 -2.23 4.48 14.93
CA GLU A 147 -3.34 5.11 14.20
C GLU A 147 -4.64 4.25 14.22
N LYS A 148 -4.56 3.03 14.77
CA LYS A 148 -5.69 2.09 14.93
C LYS A 148 -6.23 1.99 16.36
N ALA A 149 -5.52 2.52 17.36
CA ALA A 149 -5.90 2.58 18.76
C ALA A 149 -6.76 3.82 19.06
#